data_AF-A0A6B0ZF81-F1
#
_entry.id   AF-A0A6B0ZF81-F1
#
_cell.length_a   1.000
_cell.length_b   1.000
_cell.length_c   1.000
_cell.angle_alpha   90.00
_cell.angle_beta   90.00
_cell.angle_gamma   90.00
#
_symmetry.space_group_name_H-M   'P 1'
#
loop_
_entity.id
_entity.type
_entity.pdbx_description
1 polymer ?
#
loop_
_entity_poly.entity_id
_entity_poly.type
_entity_poly.pdbx_seq_one_letter_code
_entity_poly.pdbx_strand_id
1 'polypeptide(L)'
;MEWLEVRAATVEGAKEQALVHLGVDESDAEFEVLSEARMGLFGRIKQEARVRARVLPTPVRPKDGRSRGHNSRRSGSSRRSDSSRASSEAAQPPVARSRRKDSSGSRPQQSASAENGARDKPQEADKKSRDTKEDAKAMTIDQNIGPSLLEQADLAENFVRGITESLGIVVTFKRHDLENGIMRIEANADGIGILIGRRGGTAQAIDELVRTVLQRSGGTTREGKIRMDMGGVRARRASALAEFTRKVAEESIETRSEIALEPMNRMDRKIVHDVISTMSNVESRSEGEDPHRRVIIAALPD
;
A
#
# COMPACT_ATOMS: atom_id res chain seq x y z
N MET A 1 -12.14 -10.39 -30.02
CA MET A 1 -11.70 -11.30 -28.95
C MET A 1 -11.78 -12.70 -29.48
N GLU A 2 -10.73 -13.48 -29.26
CA GLU A 2 -10.63 -14.86 -29.70
C GLU A 2 -11.36 -15.78 -28.70
N TRP A 3 -12.01 -16.83 -29.19
CA TRP A 3 -12.63 -17.85 -28.36
C TRP A 3 -11.67 -19.03 -28.24
N LEU A 4 -11.35 -19.43 -27.01
CA LEU A 4 -10.53 -20.61 -26.74
C LEU A 4 -11.45 -21.83 -26.52
N GLU A 5 -11.32 -22.86 -27.34
CA GLU A 5 -12.00 -24.15 -27.10
C GLU A 5 -11.13 -25.11 -26.27
N VAL A 6 -11.71 -25.68 -25.22
CA VAL A 6 -11.04 -26.63 -24.31
C VAL A 6 -11.92 -27.87 -24.10
N ARG A 7 -11.29 -29.02 -23.83
CA ARG A 7 -11.94 -30.33 -23.69
C ARG A 7 -11.49 -31.04 -22.43
N ALA A 8 -12.44 -31.66 -21.71
CA ALA A 8 -12.11 -32.45 -20.51
C ALA A 8 -13.16 -33.54 -20.23
N ALA A 9 -12.86 -34.39 -19.25
CA ALA A 9 -13.75 -35.45 -18.78
C ALA A 9 -15.08 -34.93 -18.18
N THR A 10 -15.12 -33.68 -17.70
CA THR A 10 -16.31 -33.01 -17.14
C THR A 10 -16.39 -31.57 -17.63
N VAL A 11 -17.58 -30.97 -17.62
CA VAL A 11 -17.78 -29.55 -18.01
C VAL A 11 -17.00 -28.62 -17.07
N GLU A 12 -16.96 -28.95 -15.79
CA GLU A 12 -16.25 -28.20 -14.75
C GLU A 12 -14.73 -28.24 -14.96
N GLY A 13 -14.15 -29.41 -15.26
CA GLY A 13 -12.73 -29.51 -15.63
C GLY A 13 -12.37 -28.80 -16.94
N ALA A 14 -13.30 -28.74 -17.90
CA ALA A 14 -13.10 -28.00 -19.15
C ALA A 14 -13.13 -26.48 -18.92
N LYS A 15 -13.98 -25.98 -18.00
CA LYS A 15 -13.94 -24.59 -17.53
C LYS A 15 -12.64 -24.26 -16.82
N GLU A 16 -12.20 -25.11 -15.89
CA GLU A 16 -10.97 -24.89 -15.10
C GLU A 16 -9.74 -24.81 -16.02
N GLN A 17 -9.58 -25.74 -16.96
CA GLN A 17 -8.51 -25.67 -17.96
C GLN A 17 -8.60 -24.42 -18.85
N ALA A 18 -9.81 -23.97 -19.21
CA ALA A 18 -9.98 -22.74 -19.98
C ALA A 18 -9.59 -21.49 -19.18
N LEU A 19 -9.86 -21.45 -17.88
CA LEU A 19 -9.41 -20.37 -16.99
C LEU A 19 -7.88 -20.34 -16.85
N VAL A 20 -7.25 -21.50 -16.68
CA VAL A 20 -5.78 -21.63 -16.61
C VAL A 20 -5.13 -21.11 -17.89
N HIS A 21 -5.67 -21.46 -19.06
CA HIS A 21 -5.13 -20.99 -20.34
C HIS A 21 -5.37 -19.49 -20.61
N LEU A 22 -6.51 -18.94 -20.19
CA LEU A 22 -6.83 -17.51 -20.37
C LEU A 22 -6.17 -16.62 -19.30
N GLY A 23 -5.73 -17.18 -18.17
CA GLY A 23 -5.09 -16.44 -17.08
C GLY A 23 -6.03 -15.51 -16.30
N VAL A 24 -7.34 -15.81 -16.29
CA VAL A 24 -8.40 -14.99 -15.69
C VAL A 24 -9.21 -15.77 -14.63
N ASP A 25 -10.10 -15.08 -13.91
CA ASP A 25 -11.04 -15.67 -12.94
C ASP A 25 -12.36 -16.08 -13.62
N GLU A 26 -13.18 -16.93 -12.98
CA GLU A 26 -14.51 -17.31 -13.50
C GLU A 26 -15.44 -16.08 -13.61
N SER A 27 -15.26 -15.04 -12.78
CA SER A 27 -16.01 -13.79 -12.92
C SER A 27 -15.69 -12.99 -14.19
N ASP A 28 -14.50 -13.21 -14.75
CA ASP A 28 -13.92 -12.41 -15.83
C ASP A 28 -13.91 -13.19 -17.16
N ALA A 29 -14.50 -14.39 -17.18
CA ALA A 29 -14.62 -15.26 -18.34
C ALA A 29 -16.09 -15.56 -18.68
N GLU A 30 -16.41 -15.51 -19.96
CA GLU A 30 -17.69 -15.99 -20.49
C GLU A 30 -17.48 -17.40 -21.05
N PHE A 31 -18.34 -18.34 -20.66
CA PHE A 31 -18.26 -19.74 -21.06
C PHE A 31 -19.51 -20.16 -21.84
N GLU A 32 -19.30 -20.98 -22.86
CA GLU A 32 -20.38 -21.64 -23.58
C GLU A 32 -20.06 -23.13 -23.70
N VAL A 33 -20.97 -23.97 -23.18
CA VAL A 33 -20.83 -25.43 -23.19
C VAL A 33 -21.30 -25.95 -24.54
N LEU A 34 -20.35 -26.39 -25.37
CA LEU A 34 -20.60 -26.94 -26.71
C LEU A 34 -21.01 -28.43 -26.65
N SER A 35 -20.52 -29.17 -25.66
CA SER A 35 -21.04 -30.50 -25.32
C SER A 35 -20.84 -30.81 -23.84
N GLU A 36 -21.84 -31.45 -23.24
CA GLU A 36 -21.75 -32.03 -21.91
C GLU A 36 -21.09 -33.41 -21.96
N ALA A 37 -20.38 -33.78 -20.89
CA ALA A 37 -19.78 -35.10 -20.78
C ALA A 37 -20.88 -36.17 -20.63
N ARG A 38 -20.88 -37.17 -21.51
CA ARG A 38 -21.82 -38.31 -21.44
C ARG A 38 -21.09 -39.57 -21.02
N MET A 39 -21.40 -40.06 -19.83
CA MET A 39 -20.98 -41.38 -19.37
C MET A 39 -21.79 -42.47 -20.11
N GLY A 40 -21.09 -43.48 -20.62
CA GLY A 40 -21.71 -44.67 -21.16
C GLY A 40 -22.09 -45.67 -20.07
N LEU A 41 -22.98 -46.60 -20.43
CA LEU A 41 -23.15 -47.84 -19.65
C LEU A 41 -21.78 -48.52 -19.48
N PHE A 42 -21.50 -49.07 -18.30
CA PHE A 42 -20.16 -49.52 -17.84
C PHE A 42 -19.15 -48.43 -17.47
N GLY A 43 -19.57 -47.19 -17.21
CA GLY A 43 -18.72 -46.16 -16.57
C GLY A 43 -17.57 -45.61 -17.43
N ARG A 44 -17.52 -45.98 -18.71
CA ARG A 44 -16.58 -45.41 -19.69
C ARG A 44 -17.16 -44.11 -20.25
N ILE A 45 -16.34 -43.06 -20.31
CA ILE A 45 -16.73 -41.77 -20.90
C ILE A 45 -16.96 -42.00 -22.40
N LYS A 46 -18.16 -41.71 -22.90
CA LYS A 46 -18.55 -41.89 -24.31
C LYS A 46 -18.37 -40.61 -25.12
N GLN A 47 -18.42 -39.46 -24.46
CA GLN A 47 -18.23 -38.14 -25.06
C GLN A 47 -17.65 -37.20 -24.00
N GLU A 48 -16.56 -36.51 -24.36
CA GLU A 48 -15.92 -35.49 -23.52
C GLU A 48 -16.76 -34.20 -23.48
N ALA A 49 -16.62 -33.44 -22.40
CA ALA A 49 -17.14 -32.09 -22.35
C ALA A 49 -16.29 -31.17 -23.23
N ARG A 50 -16.96 -30.26 -23.95
CA ARG A 50 -16.33 -29.19 -24.73
C ARG A 50 -16.89 -27.86 -24.25
N VAL A 51 -16.00 -26.94 -23.89
CA VAL A 51 -16.35 -25.59 -23.46
C VAL A 51 -15.54 -24.62 -24.29
N ARG A 52 -16.17 -23.56 -24.81
CA ARG A 52 -15.44 -22.39 -25.30
C ARG A 52 -15.49 -21.29 -24.26
N ALA A 53 -14.37 -20.60 -24.08
CA ALA A 53 -14.25 -19.48 -23.16
C ALA A 53 -13.65 -18.25 -23.85
N ARG A 54 -14.03 -17.06 -23.38
CA ARG A 54 -13.39 -15.79 -23.72
C ARG A 54 -13.32 -14.89 -22.50
N VAL A 55 -12.36 -13.97 -22.49
CA VAL A 55 -12.29 -12.91 -21.47
C VAL A 55 -13.42 -11.90 -21.71
N LEU A 56 -14.20 -11.61 -20.66
CA LEU A 56 -15.19 -10.54 -20.68
C LEU A 56 -14.49 -9.17 -20.70
N PRO A 57 -14.85 -8.24 -21.61
CA PRO A 57 -14.37 -6.87 -21.49
C PRO A 57 -14.92 -6.26 -20.21
N THR A 58 -14.03 -5.91 -19.27
CA THR A 58 -14.41 -5.26 -18.02
C THR A 58 -15.10 -3.92 -18.34
N PRO A 59 -16.39 -3.74 -18.06
CA PRO A 59 -17.03 -2.46 -18.32
C PRO A 59 -16.47 -1.44 -17.33
N VAL A 60 -15.80 -0.40 -17.87
CA VAL A 60 -15.32 0.74 -17.08
C VAL A 60 -16.55 1.41 -16.47
N ARG A 61 -16.80 1.17 -15.18
CA ARG A 61 -18.04 1.56 -14.51
C ARG A 61 -18.13 3.09 -14.46
N PRO A 62 -19.05 3.75 -15.20
CA PRO A 62 -19.19 5.19 -15.13
C PRO A 62 -19.62 5.55 -13.70
N LYS A 63 -18.83 6.36 -13.00
CA LYS A 63 -19.17 6.81 -11.65
C LYS A 63 -20.11 8.01 -11.78
N ASP A 64 -21.41 7.72 -11.88
CA ASP A 64 -22.45 8.73 -12.08
C ASP A 64 -22.32 9.91 -11.13
N GLY A 65 -22.31 11.10 -11.74
CA GLY A 65 -22.10 12.35 -11.04
C GLY A 65 -23.39 12.95 -10.49
N ARG A 66 -23.42 13.14 -9.16
CA ARG A 66 -24.09 14.25 -8.44
C ARG A 66 -25.63 14.38 -8.55
N SER A 67 -26.28 14.23 -7.41
CA SER A 67 -27.18 15.28 -6.88
C SER A 67 -27.13 15.25 -5.34
N ARG A 68 -26.42 16.21 -4.72
CA ARG A 68 -27.01 17.36 -3.99
C ARG A 68 -28.04 16.93 -2.93
N GLY A 69 -27.64 17.06 -1.66
CA GLY A 69 -28.48 16.64 -0.53
C GLY A 69 -29.59 17.63 -0.17
N HIS A 70 -30.52 17.17 0.66
CA HIS A 70 -31.36 18.06 1.47
C HIS A 70 -31.21 17.70 2.95
N ASN A 71 -30.96 18.73 3.75
CA ASN A 71 -30.96 18.70 5.20
C ASN A 71 -32.35 18.32 5.75
N SER A 72 -32.48 17.25 6.54
CA SER A 72 -33.53 17.17 7.56
C SER A 72 -33.08 16.35 8.76
N ARG A 73 -33.39 16.88 9.95
CA ARG A 73 -33.21 16.23 11.25
C ARG A 73 -34.46 15.39 11.58
N ARG A 74 -34.30 14.36 12.43
CA ARG A 74 -35.33 13.43 12.95
C ARG A 74 -35.82 12.41 11.90
N SER A 75 -35.88 11.12 12.20
CA SER A 75 -36.42 10.56 13.44
C SER A 75 -35.67 9.31 13.92
N GLY A 76 -35.50 9.20 15.24
CA GLY A 76 -35.25 7.91 15.90
C GLY A 76 -36.59 7.30 16.25
N SER A 77 -36.90 6.12 15.70
CA SER A 77 -38.08 5.33 16.08
C SER A 77 -37.70 4.35 17.19
N SER A 78 -37.59 4.84 18.43
CA SER A 78 -37.70 3.97 19.60
C SER A 78 -39.16 3.63 19.86
N ARG A 79 -39.41 2.41 20.35
CA ARG A 79 -40.76 1.84 20.46
C ARG A 79 -41.55 2.47 21.60
N ARG A 80 -42.86 2.53 21.40
CA ARG A 80 -43.85 2.98 22.38
C ARG A 80 -43.84 2.09 23.63
N SER A 81 -43.86 2.72 24.80
CA SER A 81 -44.57 2.23 25.98
C SER A 81 -45.38 3.41 26.55
N ASP A 82 -46.53 3.10 27.14
CA ASP A 82 -47.61 4.06 27.39
C ASP A 82 -47.96 4.08 28.89
N SER A 83 -47.90 5.25 29.53
CA SER A 83 -48.50 5.48 30.86
C SER A 83 -48.56 6.97 31.26
N SER A 84 -49.69 7.61 30.93
CA SER A 84 -50.55 8.40 31.84
C SER A 84 -50.03 9.61 32.68
N ARG A 85 -50.93 10.62 32.80
CA ARG A 85 -51.01 11.77 33.76
C ARG A 85 -50.16 13.01 33.37
N ALA A 86 -50.75 14.19 33.06
CA ALA A 86 -51.54 15.14 33.89
C ALA A 86 -50.65 15.95 34.87
N SER A 87 -50.76 17.27 35.08
CA SER A 87 -51.55 18.38 34.47
C SER A 87 -50.93 19.74 34.89
N SER A 88 -51.17 20.82 34.13
CA SER A 88 -50.89 22.26 34.41
C SER A 88 -49.44 22.65 34.83
N GLU A 89 -49.00 23.90 34.95
CA GLU A 89 -49.64 25.22 34.80
C GLU A 89 -48.63 26.30 34.30
N ALA A 90 -49.07 27.54 34.10
CA ALA A 90 -48.25 28.64 33.58
C ALA A 90 -47.52 29.46 34.67
N ALA A 91 -46.44 30.16 34.29
CA ALA A 91 -46.16 31.58 34.61
C ALA A 91 -44.71 31.98 34.28
N GLN A 92 -44.50 33.24 33.89
CA GLN A 92 -43.18 33.89 33.83
C GLN A 92 -42.93 34.76 35.09
N PRO A 93 -41.95 35.69 35.11
CA PRO A 93 -40.80 35.67 36.02
C PRO A 93 -40.98 36.61 37.23
N PRO A 94 -39.93 36.81 38.04
CA PRO A 94 -39.51 38.20 38.24
C PRO A 94 -37.99 38.45 38.35
N VAL A 95 -37.67 39.70 38.64
CA VAL A 95 -36.39 40.39 38.43
C VAL A 95 -35.57 40.62 39.71
N ALA A 96 -34.27 40.90 39.49
CA ALA A 96 -33.45 41.90 40.19
C ALA A 96 -32.89 41.68 41.63
N ARG A 97 -31.54 41.76 41.65
CA ARG A 97 -30.69 42.58 42.56
C ARG A 97 -30.39 42.14 44.01
N SER A 98 -29.07 42.16 44.31
CA SER A 98 -28.42 42.96 45.38
C SER A 98 -27.78 42.28 46.62
N ARG A 99 -26.42 42.23 46.58
CA ARG A 99 -25.44 42.64 47.63
C ARG A 99 -25.05 41.71 48.81
N ARG A 100 -23.71 41.54 48.93
CA ARG A 100 -22.87 41.40 50.17
C ARG A 100 -23.12 40.07 50.95
N LYS A 101 -22.25 39.51 51.80
CA LYS A 101 -20.81 39.61 52.23
C LYS A 101 -20.45 38.20 52.80
N ASP A 102 -19.25 37.76 53.20
CA ASP A 102 -17.92 38.35 53.45
C ASP A 102 -16.85 37.22 53.48
N SER A 103 -15.54 37.55 53.43
CA SER A 103 -14.38 36.74 53.93
C SER A 103 -14.10 35.33 53.34
N SER A 104 -12.87 34.77 53.36
CA SER A 104 -11.55 35.19 53.85
C SER A 104 -10.39 34.52 53.11
N GLY A 105 -9.31 35.28 52.82
CA GLY A 105 -7.90 34.81 52.81
C GLY A 105 -7.44 33.83 51.70
N SER A 106 -6.19 33.87 51.22
CA SER A 106 -5.11 34.85 51.39
C SER A 106 -4.19 34.83 50.16
N ARG A 107 -3.63 36.00 49.81
CA ARG A 107 -2.65 36.28 48.73
C ARG A 107 -1.36 36.82 49.42
N PRO A 108 -0.38 37.39 48.71
CA PRO A 108 0.56 36.87 47.69
C PRO A 108 2.03 36.90 48.23
N GLN A 109 3.13 36.77 47.48
CA GLN A 109 3.84 37.81 46.67
C GLN A 109 5.06 37.17 45.96
N GLN A 110 5.43 37.53 44.71
CA GLN A 110 6.27 38.67 44.25
C GLN A 110 7.66 38.69 44.93
N SER A 111 8.80 39.03 44.29
CA SER A 111 9.13 39.73 43.03
C SER A 111 10.62 39.43 42.68
N ALA A 112 11.03 39.19 41.42
CA ALA A 112 11.44 40.13 40.36
C ALA A 112 12.87 40.72 40.47
N SER A 113 13.50 40.95 39.30
CA SER A 113 14.74 41.74 39.05
C SER A 113 16.10 41.12 39.47
N ALA A 114 17.25 41.42 38.85
CA ALA A 114 17.60 41.88 37.49
C ALA A 114 19.14 41.78 37.27
N GLU A 115 19.57 41.64 36.01
CA GLU A 115 20.82 42.17 35.38
C GLU A 115 22.27 41.87 35.85
N ASN A 116 23.12 41.70 34.82
CA ASN A 116 24.55 42.09 34.68
C ASN A 116 25.71 41.30 35.34
N GLY A 117 26.80 41.17 34.56
CA GLY A 117 28.16 40.86 35.04
C GLY A 117 28.97 39.92 34.13
N ALA A 118 30.10 40.37 33.59
CA ALA A 118 30.98 39.59 32.71
C ALA A 118 32.39 39.36 33.29
N ARG A 119 33.14 38.41 32.70
CA ARG A 119 34.55 38.03 32.97
C ARG A 119 34.74 37.21 34.28
N ASP A 120 35.71 36.30 34.41
CA ASP A 120 37.01 36.20 33.72
C ASP A 120 37.53 34.76 33.48
N LYS A 121 38.64 34.64 32.72
CA LYS A 121 39.54 33.47 32.57
C LYS A 121 40.92 33.87 33.17
N PRO A 122 42.04 33.08 33.12
CA PRO A 122 42.29 31.67 32.75
C PRO A 122 43.14 30.90 33.80
N GLN A 123 43.57 29.65 33.50
CA GLN A 123 45.00 29.24 33.51
C GLN A 123 45.27 27.83 32.95
N GLU A 124 46.34 27.71 32.15
CA GLU A 124 47.09 26.48 31.80
C GLU A 124 48.08 26.14 32.96
N ALA A 125 48.79 25.02 33.07
CA ALA A 125 49.35 24.03 32.12
C ALA A 125 49.39 22.60 32.79
N ASP A 126 49.96 21.50 32.26
CA ASP A 126 51.27 21.29 31.61
C ASP A 126 51.30 19.99 30.73
N LYS A 127 52.46 19.66 30.13
CA LYS A 127 52.63 18.82 28.93
C LYS A 127 53.38 17.48 29.14
N LYS A 128 53.37 16.66 28.05
CA LYS A 128 54.22 15.48 27.70
C LYS A 128 53.77 14.16 28.34
N SER A 129 53.95 12.97 27.74
CA SER A 129 54.90 12.54 26.68
C SER A 129 54.30 11.55 25.66
N ARG A 130 55.07 11.24 24.61
CA ARG A 130 54.81 10.19 23.59
C ARG A 130 54.84 8.78 24.20
N ASP A 131 54.11 7.82 23.61
CA ASP A 131 54.79 6.76 22.82
C ASP A 131 53.85 5.99 21.88
N THR A 132 54.44 5.35 20.87
CA THR A 132 53.75 4.57 19.82
C THR A 132 54.04 3.08 19.95
N LYS A 133 52.99 2.24 20.00
CA LYS A 133 52.84 0.91 19.34
C LYS A 133 51.57 0.21 19.83
N GLU A 134 50.75 -0.33 18.93
CA GLU A 134 50.75 -1.75 18.55
C GLU A 134 50.63 -2.72 19.75
N ASP A 135 49.49 -2.67 20.45
CA ASP A 135 49.00 -3.82 21.20
C ASP A 135 47.79 -4.41 20.49
N ALA A 136 47.88 -5.72 20.21
CA ALA A 136 46.86 -6.47 19.51
C ALA A 136 45.55 -6.48 20.32
N LYS A 137 44.57 -5.68 19.91
CA LYS A 137 43.22 -5.78 20.45
C LYS A 137 42.64 -7.13 20.04
N ALA A 138 42.68 -8.06 20.98
CA ALA A 138 42.07 -9.37 20.87
C ALA A 138 40.69 -9.24 20.24
N MET A 139 40.48 -9.99 19.16
CA MET A 139 39.24 -10.04 18.41
C MET A 139 38.20 -10.78 19.26
N THR A 140 37.59 -10.08 20.22
CA THR A 140 36.39 -10.54 20.91
C THR A 140 35.32 -10.72 19.85
N ILE A 141 35.09 -11.97 19.46
CA ILE A 141 34.02 -12.33 18.54
C ILE A 141 32.71 -12.05 19.27
N ASP A 142 32.11 -10.91 18.98
CA ASP A 142 30.73 -10.61 19.36
C ASP A 142 29.83 -11.57 18.58
N GLN A 143 29.39 -12.65 19.22
CA GLN A 143 28.62 -13.74 18.61
C GLN A 143 27.15 -13.36 18.33
N ASN A 144 26.87 -12.09 18.03
CA ASN A 144 25.51 -11.61 17.79
C ASN A 144 25.41 -10.58 16.65
N ILE A 145 26.30 -10.65 15.66
CA ILE A 145 26.10 -10.00 14.37
C ILE A 145 25.24 -10.93 13.51
N GLY A 146 23.96 -10.60 13.36
CA GLY A 146 23.05 -11.29 12.43
C GLY A 146 23.51 -11.17 10.97
N PRO A 147 22.98 -11.99 10.05
CA PRO A 147 23.49 -12.11 8.69
C PRO A 147 23.53 -10.77 7.94
N SER A 148 24.56 -10.59 7.13
CA SER A 148 24.75 -9.37 6.33
C SER A 148 23.61 -9.17 5.31
N LEU A 149 23.48 -7.96 4.74
CA LEU A 149 22.43 -7.69 3.75
C LEU A 149 22.53 -8.60 2.51
N LEU A 150 23.76 -8.97 2.13
CA LEU A 150 24.03 -9.89 1.02
C LEU A 150 23.66 -11.32 1.38
N GLU A 151 24.04 -11.81 2.57
CA GLU A 151 23.63 -13.13 3.07
C GLU A 151 22.11 -13.27 3.22
N GLN A 152 21.42 -12.19 3.65
CA GLN A 152 19.96 -12.13 3.67
C GLN A 152 19.37 -12.22 2.26
N ALA A 153 19.98 -11.56 1.26
CA ALA A 153 19.55 -11.66 -0.13
C ALA A 153 19.76 -13.08 -0.69
N ASP A 154 20.92 -13.70 -0.44
CA ASP A 154 21.21 -15.07 -0.85
C ASP A 154 20.23 -16.07 -0.22
N LEU A 155 19.92 -15.91 1.08
CA LEU A 155 18.93 -16.74 1.78
C LEU A 155 17.53 -16.58 1.20
N ALA A 156 17.11 -15.34 0.89
CA ALA A 156 15.82 -15.06 0.27
C ALA A 156 15.69 -15.67 -1.14
N GLU A 157 16.71 -15.52 -1.98
CA GLU A 157 16.73 -16.08 -3.34
C GLU A 157 16.73 -17.62 -3.32
N ASN A 158 17.54 -18.24 -2.45
CA ASN A 158 17.58 -19.70 -2.31
C ASN A 158 16.25 -20.27 -1.78
N PHE A 159 15.61 -19.58 -0.82
CA PHE A 159 14.30 -19.99 -0.31
C PHE A 159 13.21 -19.90 -1.38
N VAL A 160 13.12 -18.80 -2.13
CA VAL A 160 12.16 -18.68 -3.24
C VAL A 160 12.46 -19.72 -4.32
N ARG A 161 13.74 -19.92 -4.68
CA ARG A 161 14.16 -20.93 -5.67
C ARG A 161 13.64 -22.32 -5.30
N GLY A 162 13.80 -22.76 -4.05
CA GLY A 162 13.29 -24.06 -3.61
C GLY A 162 11.76 -24.19 -3.69
N ILE A 163 11.01 -23.12 -3.43
CA ILE A 163 9.55 -23.09 -3.64
C ILE A 163 9.23 -23.24 -5.14
N THR A 164 9.89 -22.49 -6.01
CA THR A 164 9.55 -22.44 -7.44
C THR A 164 10.02 -23.68 -8.20
N GLU A 165 11.15 -24.27 -7.81
CA GLU A 165 11.61 -25.58 -8.32
C GLU A 165 10.61 -26.69 -7.98
N SER A 166 10.03 -26.66 -6.77
CA SER A 166 8.95 -27.58 -6.36
C SER A 166 7.66 -27.41 -7.19
N LEU A 167 7.51 -26.27 -7.90
CA LEU A 167 6.42 -25.98 -8.83
C LEU A 167 6.83 -26.17 -10.31
N GLY A 168 8.07 -26.58 -10.59
CA GLY A 168 8.61 -26.69 -11.95
C GLY A 168 8.90 -25.35 -12.64
N ILE A 169 9.00 -24.25 -11.89
CA ILE A 169 9.18 -22.89 -12.41
C ILE A 169 10.64 -22.43 -12.17
N VAL A 170 11.35 -22.13 -13.25
CA VAL A 170 12.73 -21.62 -13.19
C VAL A 170 12.71 -20.10 -13.00
N VAL A 171 13.27 -19.63 -11.88
CA VAL A 171 13.38 -18.19 -11.54
C VAL A 171 14.80 -17.65 -11.72
N THR A 172 14.86 -16.44 -12.26
CA THR A 172 16.02 -15.55 -12.30
C THR A 172 15.79 -14.37 -11.36
N PHE A 173 16.83 -13.92 -10.66
CA PHE A 173 16.72 -12.83 -9.69
C PHE A 173 17.56 -11.63 -10.13
N LYS A 174 17.08 -10.42 -9.80
CA LYS A 174 17.82 -9.16 -9.94
C LYS A 174 17.75 -8.39 -8.63
N ARG A 175 18.90 -8.04 -8.07
CA ARG A 175 19.02 -7.22 -6.86
C ARG A 175 19.05 -5.75 -7.24
N HIS A 176 18.33 -4.92 -6.48
CA HIS A 176 18.28 -3.47 -6.63
C HIS A 176 18.43 -2.84 -5.26
N ASP A 177 19.53 -2.15 -5.02
CA ASP A 177 19.70 -1.37 -3.80
C ASP A 177 18.78 -0.13 -3.85
N LEU A 178 18.02 0.05 -2.78
CA LEU A 178 17.16 1.21 -2.54
C LEU A 178 17.76 2.06 -1.42
N GLU A 179 17.38 3.34 -1.41
CA GLU A 179 17.73 4.27 -0.35
C GLU A 179 17.32 3.74 1.04
N ASN A 180 18.07 4.15 2.06
CA ASN A 180 17.92 3.73 3.46
C ASN A 180 18.30 2.27 3.77
N GLY A 181 19.07 1.61 2.88
CA GLY A 181 19.61 0.27 3.13
C GLY A 181 18.57 -0.84 3.01
N ILE A 182 17.57 -0.64 2.15
CA ILE A 182 16.61 -1.64 1.72
C ILE A 182 17.08 -2.17 0.36
N MET A 183 17.02 -3.48 0.12
CA MET A 183 17.29 -4.11 -1.17
C MET A 183 15.99 -4.73 -1.70
N ARG A 184 15.61 -4.40 -2.93
CA ARG A 184 14.53 -5.08 -3.66
C ARG A 184 15.14 -6.23 -4.47
N ILE A 185 14.58 -7.42 -4.32
CA ILE A 185 14.90 -8.59 -5.15
C ILE A 185 13.72 -8.80 -6.09
N GLU A 186 13.98 -8.67 -7.39
CA GLU A 186 12.99 -8.89 -8.44
C GLU A 186 13.16 -10.30 -9.01
N ALA A 187 12.14 -11.13 -8.88
CA ALA A 187 12.12 -12.50 -9.39
C ALA A 187 11.37 -12.56 -10.74
N ASN A 188 12.02 -13.06 -11.79
CA ASN A 188 11.46 -13.18 -13.13
C ASN A 188 11.53 -14.64 -13.60
N ALA A 189 10.45 -15.12 -14.21
CA ALA A 189 10.31 -16.48 -14.73
C ALA A 189 9.37 -16.51 -15.94
N ASP A 190 9.52 -17.52 -16.79
CA ASP A 190 8.46 -17.89 -17.72
C ASP A 190 7.28 -18.44 -16.91
N GLY A 191 6.05 -18.02 -17.24
CA GLY A 191 4.87 -18.39 -16.46
C GLY A 191 4.74 -17.69 -15.08
N ILE A 192 5.44 -16.57 -14.84
CA ILE A 192 5.41 -15.78 -13.59
C ILE A 192 4.01 -15.46 -13.04
N GLY A 193 2.97 -15.50 -13.88
CA GLY A 193 1.57 -15.33 -13.47
C GLY A 193 1.13 -16.26 -12.33
N ILE A 194 1.64 -17.50 -12.28
CA ILE A 194 1.34 -18.46 -11.20
C ILE A 194 1.90 -17.95 -9.86
N LEU A 195 3.12 -17.40 -9.88
CA LEU A 195 3.79 -16.85 -8.70
C LEU A 195 3.23 -15.48 -8.26
N ILE A 196 2.57 -14.76 -9.18
CA ILE A 196 1.79 -13.55 -8.85
C ILE A 196 0.46 -13.96 -8.18
N GLY A 197 -0.28 -14.86 -8.81
CA GLY A 197 -1.59 -15.33 -8.35
C GLY A 197 -2.69 -14.27 -8.39
N ARG A 198 -3.92 -14.69 -8.04
CA ARG A 198 -5.11 -13.82 -8.09
C ARG A 198 -4.91 -12.57 -7.23
N ARG A 199 -5.02 -11.38 -7.85
CA ARG A 199 -4.80 -10.05 -7.24
C ARG A 199 -3.43 -9.90 -6.54
N GLY A 200 -2.41 -10.68 -6.92
CA GLY A 200 -1.09 -10.66 -6.29
C GLY A 200 -0.99 -11.47 -4.98
N GLY A 201 -2.00 -12.27 -4.64
CA GLY A 201 -2.06 -13.00 -3.37
C GLY A 201 -0.93 -14.03 -3.19
N THR A 202 -0.53 -14.74 -4.25
CA THR A 202 0.60 -15.68 -4.19
C THR A 202 1.92 -14.96 -3.97
N ALA A 203 2.14 -13.84 -4.69
CA ALA A 203 3.35 -13.03 -4.51
C ALA A 203 3.44 -12.45 -3.10
N GLN A 204 2.31 -12.01 -2.53
CA GLN A 204 2.25 -11.52 -1.15
C GLN A 204 2.53 -12.63 -0.14
N ALA A 205 2.02 -13.85 -0.35
CA ALA A 205 2.31 -15.00 0.50
C ALA A 205 3.80 -15.38 0.45
N ILE A 206 4.41 -15.39 -0.74
CA ILE A 206 5.85 -15.65 -0.91
C ILE A 206 6.69 -14.58 -0.21
N ASP A 207 6.37 -13.30 -0.35
CA ASP A 207 7.08 -12.18 0.30
C ASP A 207 7.01 -12.29 1.84
N GLU A 208 5.85 -12.64 2.41
CA GLU A 208 5.71 -12.82 3.87
C GLU A 208 6.42 -14.10 4.38
N LEU A 209 6.47 -15.17 3.59
CA LEU A 209 7.27 -16.36 3.91
C LEU A 209 8.78 -16.06 3.88
N VAL A 210 9.27 -15.36 2.85
CA VAL A 210 10.66 -14.87 2.77
C VAL A 210 10.98 -14.03 4.00
N ARG A 211 10.13 -13.04 4.33
CA ARG A 211 10.28 -12.18 5.51
C ARG A 211 10.34 -12.98 6.81
N THR A 212 9.52 -14.03 6.95
CA THR A 212 9.51 -14.93 8.11
C THR A 212 10.81 -15.72 8.24
N VAL A 213 11.36 -16.22 7.12
CA VAL A 213 12.65 -16.93 7.07
C VAL A 213 13.80 -16.01 7.49
N LEU A 214 13.86 -14.80 6.92
CA LEU A 214 14.89 -13.80 7.24
C LEU A 214 14.82 -13.34 8.71
N GLN A 215 13.61 -13.18 9.26
CA GLN A 215 13.43 -12.87 10.67
C GLN A 215 13.93 -14.01 11.56
N ARG A 216 13.69 -15.28 11.18
CA ARG A 216 14.15 -16.45 11.95
C ARG A 216 15.66 -16.65 11.89
N SER A 217 16.33 -16.26 10.81
CA SER A 217 17.79 -16.40 10.65
C SER A 217 18.62 -15.33 11.38
N GLY A 218 18.07 -14.68 12.41
CA GLY A 218 18.74 -13.59 13.14
C GLY A 218 18.73 -12.24 12.42
N GLY A 219 18.04 -12.11 11.28
CA GLY A 219 17.98 -10.91 10.46
C GLY A 219 17.07 -9.80 11.00
N THR A 220 17.11 -9.47 12.30
CA THR A 220 16.37 -8.31 12.84
C THR A 220 17.14 -7.47 13.86
N THR A 221 17.66 -6.34 13.39
CA THR A 221 17.44 -5.07 14.10
C THR A 221 16.62 -4.16 13.19
N ARG A 222 15.29 -4.23 13.39
CA ARG A 222 14.25 -3.30 12.90
C ARG A 222 14.14 -3.15 11.36
N GLU A 223 12.97 -3.57 10.86
CA GLU A 223 12.51 -3.47 9.47
C GLU A 223 13.25 -4.40 8.48
N GLY A 224 12.46 -5.17 7.71
CA GLY A 224 12.98 -6.11 6.73
C GLY A 224 13.65 -5.36 5.59
N LYS A 225 14.98 -5.46 5.51
CA LYS A 225 15.78 -4.80 4.48
C LYS A 225 15.58 -5.44 3.11
N ILE A 226 15.27 -6.73 3.03
CA ILE A 226 14.91 -7.39 1.77
C ILE A 226 13.41 -7.21 1.48
N ARG A 227 13.06 -6.87 0.24
CA ARG A 227 11.68 -6.92 -0.29
C ARG A 227 11.64 -7.75 -1.56
N MET A 228 10.72 -8.70 -1.65
CA MET A 228 10.57 -9.56 -2.83
C MET A 228 9.51 -8.99 -3.79
N ASP A 229 9.79 -9.04 -5.10
CA ASP A 229 8.90 -8.53 -6.15
C ASP A 229 8.77 -9.56 -7.29
N MET A 230 7.63 -10.26 -7.35
CA MET A 230 7.35 -11.25 -8.38
C MET A 230 7.00 -10.57 -9.70
N GLY A 231 7.83 -10.77 -10.72
CA GLY A 231 7.64 -10.28 -12.09
C GLY A 231 7.75 -8.77 -12.27
N GLY A 232 8.32 -8.04 -11.29
CA GLY A 232 8.49 -6.59 -11.39
C GLY A 232 7.19 -5.81 -11.57
N VAL A 233 6.04 -6.33 -11.09
CA VAL A 233 4.72 -5.70 -11.29
C VAL A 233 4.69 -4.28 -10.74
N ARG A 234 5.36 -4.03 -9.60
CA ARG A 234 5.48 -2.70 -9.02
C ARG A 234 6.29 -1.76 -9.92
N ALA A 235 7.41 -2.23 -10.47
CA ALA A 235 8.22 -1.46 -11.42
C ALA A 235 7.47 -1.16 -12.72
N ARG A 236 6.76 -2.14 -13.30
CA ARG A 236 5.93 -1.95 -14.50
C ARG A 236 4.76 -0.99 -14.28
N ARG A 237 4.10 -1.04 -13.11
CA ARG A 237 3.05 -0.07 -12.75
C ARG A 237 3.64 1.33 -12.60
N ALA A 238 4.80 1.46 -11.95
CA ALA A 238 5.46 2.75 -11.76
C ALA A 238 5.92 3.37 -13.10
N SER A 239 6.52 2.60 -14.00
CA SER A 239 6.93 3.09 -15.32
C SER A 239 5.73 3.49 -16.18
N ALA A 240 4.68 2.66 -16.24
CA ALA A 240 3.45 2.99 -16.95
C ALA A 240 2.75 4.25 -16.39
N LEU A 241 2.71 4.41 -15.05
CA LEU A 241 2.17 5.60 -14.41
C LEU A 241 3.02 6.84 -14.69
N ALA A 242 4.35 6.70 -14.76
CA ALA A 242 5.25 7.80 -15.10
C ALA A 242 5.11 8.23 -16.58
N GLU A 243 4.95 7.28 -17.51
CA GLU A 243 4.67 7.57 -18.91
C GLU A 243 3.31 8.25 -19.11
N PHE A 244 2.28 7.76 -18.41
CA PHE A 244 0.96 8.39 -18.39
C PHE A 244 1.02 9.82 -17.82
N THR A 245 1.74 10.01 -16.71
CA THR A 245 1.91 11.32 -16.07
C THR A 245 2.57 12.34 -17.00
N ARG A 246 3.61 11.96 -17.76
CA ARG A 246 4.24 12.85 -18.75
C ARG A 246 3.26 13.30 -19.83
N LYS A 247 2.48 12.37 -20.39
CA LYS A 247 1.46 12.69 -21.41
C LYS A 247 0.39 13.66 -20.89
N VAL A 248 -0.11 13.44 -19.66
CA VAL A 248 -1.09 14.34 -19.05
C VAL A 248 -0.49 15.70 -18.70
N ALA A 249 0.80 15.76 -18.33
CA ALA A 249 1.50 17.02 -18.11
C ALA A 249 1.67 17.82 -19.42
N GLU A 250 2.06 17.16 -20.51
CA GLU A 250 2.12 17.76 -21.86
C GLU A 250 0.74 18.29 -22.28
N GLU A 251 -0.33 17.50 -22.10
CA GLU A 251 -1.71 17.90 -22.38
C GLU A 251 -2.13 19.12 -21.54
N SER A 252 -1.84 19.14 -20.24
CA SER A 252 -2.15 20.26 -19.35
C SER A 252 -1.43 21.56 -19.75
N ILE A 253 -0.18 21.47 -20.20
CA ILE A 253 0.61 22.60 -20.73
C ILE A 253 0.00 23.11 -22.04
N GLU A 254 -0.32 22.22 -22.98
CA GLU A 254 -0.90 22.58 -24.28
C GLU A 254 -2.29 23.24 -24.15
N THR A 255 -3.16 22.68 -23.31
CA THR A 255 -4.51 23.22 -23.08
C THR A 255 -4.54 24.42 -22.13
N ARG A 256 -3.43 24.69 -21.41
CA ARG A 256 -3.37 25.58 -20.24
C ARG A 256 -4.51 25.32 -19.25
N SER A 257 -4.87 24.05 -19.02
CA SER A 257 -5.98 23.65 -18.15
C SER A 257 -5.55 22.65 -17.08
N GLU A 258 -6.24 22.67 -15.94
CA GLU A 258 -5.98 21.74 -14.84
C GLU A 258 -6.59 20.38 -15.12
N ILE A 259 -5.79 19.31 -15.05
CA ILE A 259 -6.24 17.94 -15.25
C ILE A 259 -6.22 17.21 -13.91
N ALA A 260 -7.40 16.79 -13.44
CA ALA A 260 -7.56 16.01 -12.22
C ALA A 260 -7.51 14.52 -12.53
N LEU A 261 -6.49 13.83 -12.02
CA LEU A 261 -6.36 12.38 -12.17
C LEU A 261 -7.39 11.62 -11.32
N GLU A 262 -7.52 10.32 -11.59
CA GLU A 262 -8.30 9.42 -10.73
C GLU A 262 -7.72 9.33 -9.31
N PRO A 263 -8.55 9.07 -8.28
CA PRO A 263 -8.07 8.78 -6.94
C PRO A 263 -7.13 7.57 -6.93
N MET A 264 -5.97 7.71 -6.29
CA MET A 264 -4.92 6.68 -6.27
C MET A 264 -4.21 6.66 -4.92
N ASN A 265 -3.53 5.55 -4.59
CA ASN A 265 -2.90 5.36 -3.28
C ASN A 265 -1.69 6.31 -3.07
N ARG A 266 -1.22 6.44 -1.82
CA ARG A 266 -0.11 7.35 -1.43
C ARG A 266 1.18 7.15 -2.23
N MET A 267 1.52 5.91 -2.60
CA MET A 267 2.72 5.60 -3.39
C MET A 267 2.55 5.99 -4.85
N ASP A 268 1.39 5.67 -5.44
CA ASP A 268 1.05 6.08 -6.81
C ASP A 268 1.06 7.62 -6.93
N ARG A 269 0.44 8.34 -5.97
CA ARG A 269 0.51 9.82 -5.91
C ARG A 269 1.94 10.34 -5.79
N LYS A 270 2.81 9.68 -5.01
CA LYS A 270 4.22 10.05 -4.92
C LYS A 270 4.91 9.92 -6.28
N ILE A 271 4.70 8.82 -7.01
CA ILE A 271 5.28 8.63 -8.36
C ILE A 271 4.85 9.76 -9.30
N VAL A 272 3.57 10.16 -9.28
CA VAL A 272 3.08 11.31 -10.08
C VAL A 272 3.82 12.60 -9.69
N HIS A 273 3.88 12.93 -8.40
CA HIS A 273 4.57 14.13 -7.91
C HIS A 273 6.07 14.13 -8.24
N ASP A 274 6.76 13.01 -8.04
CA ASP A 274 8.18 12.85 -8.35
C ASP A 274 8.43 13.07 -9.86
N VAL A 275 7.58 12.51 -10.74
CA VAL A 275 7.69 12.72 -12.20
C VAL A 275 7.45 14.19 -12.58
N ILE A 276 6.36 14.80 -12.08
CA ILE A 276 6.05 16.21 -12.37
C ILE A 276 7.18 17.14 -11.88
N SER A 277 7.84 16.83 -10.76
CA SER A 277 8.96 17.62 -10.23
C SER A 277 10.18 17.68 -11.16
N THR A 278 10.27 16.79 -12.16
CA THR A 278 11.34 16.81 -13.17
C THR A 278 10.99 17.62 -14.42
N MET A 279 9.76 18.11 -14.54
CA MET A 279 9.26 18.85 -15.70
C MET A 279 9.15 20.34 -15.39
N SER A 280 9.57 21.19 -16.34
CA SER A 280 9.34 22.64 -16.29
C SER A 280 7.90 22.99 -16.67
N ASN A 281 7.42 24.14 -16.19
CA ASN A 281 6.14 24.77 -16.56
C ASN A 281 4.87 23.97 -16.18
N VAL A 282 4.98 23.03 -15.24
CA VAL A 282 3.86 22.25 -14.71
C VAL A 282 4.05 22.03 -13.20
N GLU A 283 2.96 22.12 -12.45
CA GLU A 283 2.90 21.78 -11.03
C GLU A 283 1.93 20.63 -10.75
N SER A 284 2.02 20.05 -9.55
CA SER A 284 1.09 19.02 -9.09
C SER A 284 0.73 19.18 -7.63
N ARG A 285 -0.56 19.01 -7.31
CA ARG A 285 -1.09 19.10 -5.94
C ARG A 285 -2.06 17.96 -5.63
N SER A 286 -1.97 17.41 -4.42
CA SER A 286 -2.87 16.33 -3.97
C SER A 286 -4.13 16.92 -3.33
N GLU A 287 -5.31 16.66 -3.90
CA GLU A 287 -6.61 17.16 -3.43
C GLU A 287 -7.52 16.03 -2.91
N GLY A 288 -8.30 16.32 -1.86
CA GLY A 288 -9.26 15.40 -1.24
C GLY A 288 -8.65 14.53 -0.14
N GLU A 289 -9.50 13.68 0.47
CA GLU A 289 -9.13 12.77 1.55
C GLU A 289 -9.11 11.31 1.08
N ASP A 290 -8.19 10.50 1.62
CA ASP A 290 -8.08 9.08 1.30
C ASP A 290 -9.39 8.35 1.72
N PRO A 291 -9.94 7.43 0.89
CA PRO A 291 -9.39 6.85 -0.34
C PRO A 291 -9.74 7.63 -1.62
N HIS A 292 -10.41 8.77 -1.54
CA HIS A 292 -10.84 9.58 -2.69
C HIS A 292 -9.81 10.64 -3.11
N ARG A 293 -8.64 10.67 -2.48
CA ARG A 293 -7.56 11.62 -2.73
C ARG A 293 -6.87 11.37 -4.06
N ARG A 294 -6.74 12.43 -4.85
CA ARG A 294 -6.24 12.44 -6.23
C ARG A 294 -5.12 13.46 -6.39
N VAL A 295 -4.39 13.39 -7.51
CA VAL A 295 -3.46 14.45 -7.92
C VAL A 295 -4.12 15.30 -9.00
N ILE A 296 -3.99 16.61 -8.87
CA ILE A 296 -4.30 17.59 -9.92
C ILE A 296 -2.95 18.03 -10.51
N ILE A 297 -2.85 18.01 -11.83
CA ILE A 297 -1.74 18.53 -12.62
C ILE A 297 -2.21 19.84 -13.24
N ALA A 298 -1.40 20.89 -13.17
CA ALA A 298 -1.73 22.21 -13.70
C ALA A 298 -0.51 22.84 -14.36
N ALA A 299 -0.70 23.44 -15.55
CA ALA A 299 0.31 24.27 -16.18
C ALA A 299 0.61 25.52 -15.31
N LEU A 300 1.89 25.86 -15.19
CA LEU A 300 2.30 27.13 -14.60
C LEU A 300 2.09 28.26 -15.63
N PRO A 301 1.73 29.48 -15.18
CA PRO A 301 1.71 30.65 -16.05
C PRO A 301 3.14 31.00 -16.52
N ASP A 302 3.25 31.45 -17.77
CA ASP A 302 4.47 31.98 -18.39
C ASP A 302 4.95 33.31 -17.75
#